data_AF-A0A3D4FTI9-F1
#
_entry.id   AF-A0A3D4FTI9-F1
#
_cell.length_a   1.000
_cell.length_b   1.000
_cell.length_c   1.000
_cell.angle_alpha   90.00
_cell.angle_beta   90.00
_cell.angle_gamma   90.00
#
_symmetry.space_group_name_H-M   'P 1'
#
loop_
_entity.id
_entity.type
_entity.pdbx_description
1 polymer ?
#
loop_
_entity_poly.entity_id
_entity_poly.type
_entity_poly.pdbx_seq_one_letter_code
_entity_poly.pdbx_strand_id
1 'polypeptide(L)'
;RIRDNGAPIDATSELFDGSPLHSTADLRIALLRRPEPIVRTFTENLMAYALGRRLEYFDMPTVRKISRSAKANGHRLSEFVLGVVKSPAFQQKGSAAETPIAEVSNQP
;
A
#
# COMPACT_ATOMS: atom_id res chain seq x y z
N ARG A 1 10.94 22.22 -12.73
CA ARG A 1 11.55 23.45 -13.28
C ARG A 1 12.72 23.00 -14.16
N ILE A 2 12.82 23.43 -15.42
CA ILE A 2 13.77 22.89 -16.43
C ILE A 2 14.91 23.86 -16.79
N ARG A 3 14.98 25.02 -16.13
CA ARG A 3 16.04 26.03 -16.29
C ARG A 3 16.32 26.68 -14.94
N ASP A 4 17.59 26.89 -14.63
CA ASP A 4 18.06 27.69 -13.50
C ASP A 4 18.98 28.79 -14.02
N ASN A 5 18.68 30.03 -13.66
CA ASN A 5 19.41 31.25 -14.05
C ASN A 5 19.87 31.35 -15.53
N GLY A 6 19.06 30.85 -16.48
CA GLY A 6 19.35 30.92 -17.93
C GLY A 6 20.20 29.78 -18.49
N ALA A 7 20.79 28.93 -17.64
CA ALA A 7 21.52 27.73 -18.04
C ALA A 7 20.58 26.50 -18.09
N PRO A 8 20.77 25.58 -19.04
CA PRO A 8 20.12 24.27 -18.99
C PRO A 8 20.56 23.53 -17.73
N ILE A 9 19.60 23.06 -16.93
CA ILE A 9 19.88 22.22 -15.77
C ILE A 9 20.28 20.84 -16.30
N ASP A 10 21.49 20.40 -15.98
CA ASP A 10 21.87 19.01 -16.14
C ASP A 10 21.17 18.19 -15.06
N ALA A 11 20.06 17.56 -15.43
CA ALA A 11 19.28 16.70 -14.56
C ALA A 11 19.76 15.23 -14.62
N THR A 12 20.95 14.98 -15.20
CA THR A 12 21.53 13.64 -15.20
C THR A 12 21.80 13.21 -13.76
N SER A 13 21.23 12.06 -13.41
CA SER A 13 21.48 11.39 -12.13
C SER A 13 21.51 9.89 -12.38
N GLU A 14 22.11 9.13 -11.46
CA GLU A 14 22.10 7.68 -11.53
C GLU A 14 21.23 7.14 -10.39
N LEU A 15 20.40 6.15 -10.70
CA LEU A 15 19.70 5.38 -9.67
C LEU A 15 20.72 4.47 -8.95
N PHE A 16 20.39 3.98 -7.75
CA PHE A 16 21.28 3.12 -6.94
C PHE A 16 21.77 1.83 -7.63
N ASP A 17 21.15 1.46 -8.76
CA ASP A 17 21.50 0.32 -9.60
C ASP A 17 22.34 0.70 -10.83
N GLY A 18 22.76 1.96 -10.94
CA GLY A 18 23.52 2.51 -12.06
C GLY A 18 22.67 2.95 -13.27
N SER A 19 21.33 2.90 -13.18
CA SER A 19 20.48 3.35 -14.30
C SER A 19 20.55 4.87 -14.44
N PRO A 20 20.89 5.41 -15.63
CA PRO A 20 20.89 6.85 -15.85
C PRO A 20 19.45 7.38 -15.89
N LEU A 21 19.25 8.54 -15.27
CA LEU A 21 18.01 9.29 -15.20
C LEU A 21 18.30 10.67 -15.77
N HIS A 22 17.68 11.00 -16.91
CA HIS A 22 17.84 12.31 -17.54
C HIS A 22 16.63 13.21 -17.27
N SER A 23 15.56 12.66 -16.70
CA SER A 23 14.29 13.33 -16.46
C SER A 23 13.44 12.64 -15.39
N THR A 24 12.37 13.32 -14.96
CA THR A 24 11.34 12.74 -14.09
C THR A 24 10.55 11.61 -14.74
N ALA A 25 10.46 11.58 -16.07
CA ALA A 25 9.85 10.48 -16.81
C ALA A 25 10.70 9.21 -16.71
N ASP A 26 12.03 9.35 -16.77
CA ASP A 26 12.96 8.22 -16.60
C ASP A 26 12.85 7.62 -15.21
N LEU A 27 12.66 8.46 -14.18
CA LEU A 27 12.41 7.98 -12.82
C LEU A 27 11.13 7.15 -12.75
N ARG A 28 10.03 7.62 -13.36
CA ARG A 28 8.78 6.87 -13.42
C ARG A 28 8.98 5.52 -14.13
N ILE A 29 9.69 5.50 -15.25
CA ILE A 29 9.97 4.27 -16.00
C ILE A 29 10.81 3.32 -15.14
N ALA A 30 11.86 3.81 -14.48
CA ALA A 30 12.72 3.01 -13.62
C ALA A 30 11.95 2.41 -12.43
N LEU A 31 11.07 3.19 -11.81
CA LEU A 31 10.18 2.73 -10.75
C LEU A 31 9.20 1.65 -11.23
N LEU A 32 8.64 1.79 -12.43
CA LEU A 32 7.74 0.80 -13.02
C LEU A 32 8.46 -0.50 -13.43
N ARG A 33 9.77 -0.46 -13.73
CA ARG A 33 10.58 -1.67 -13.95
C ARG A 33 10.78 -2.48 -12.67
N ARG A 34 10.65 -1.86 -11.50
CA ARG A 34 10.80 -2.50 -10.18
C ARG A 34 9.63 -2.15 -9.28
N PRO A 35 8.42 -2.68 -9.57
CA PRO A 35 7.20 -2.23 -8.89
C PRO A 35 7.09 -2.72 -7.44
N GLU A 36 7.89 -3.70 -7.03
CA GLU A 36 7.71 -4.39 -5.75
C GLU A 36 7.80 -3.47 -4.51
N PRO A 37 8.78 -2.56 -4.37
CA PRO A 37 8.79 -1.59 -3.28
C PRO A 37 7.55 -0.70 -3.26
N ILE A 38 7.10 -0.22 -4.44
CA ILE A 38 5.92 0.65 -4.55
C ILE A 38 4.65 -0.10 -4.14
N VAL A 39 4.47 -1.31 -4.67
CA VAL A 39 3.31 -2.16 -4.39
C VAL A 39 3.27 -2.52 -2.91
N ARG A 40 4.42 -2.79 -2.31
CA ARG A 40 4.53 -3.08 -0.88
C ARG A 40 4.18 -1.86 -0.04
N THR A 41 4.75 -0.68 -0.30
CA THR A 41 4.41 0.56 0.42
C THR A 41 2.94 0.92 0.27
N PHE A 42 2.37 0.76 -0.93
CA PHE A 42 0.95 0.95 -1.16
C PHE A 42 0.11 0.02 -0.26
N THR A 43 0.48 -1.27 -0.20
CA THR A 43 -0.21 -2.25 0.65
C THR A 43 -0.08 -1.92 2.14
N GLU A 44 1.10 -1.46 2.58
CA GLU A 44 1.34 -1.03 3.96
C GLU A 44 0.43 0.15 4.33
N ASN A 45 0.38 1.18 3.50
CA ASN A 45 -0.46 2.36 3.72
C ASN A 45 -1.96 2.01 3.70
N LEU A 46 -2.38 1.15 2.76
CA LEU A 46 -3.77 0.71 2.67
C LEU A 46 -4.19 -0.08 3.93
N MET A 47 -3.34 -1.00 4.40
CA MET A 47 -3.62 -1.79 5.59
C MET A 47 -3.62 -0.91 6.85
N ALA A 48 -2.68 0.03 6.97
CA ALA A 48 -2.66 1.00 8.08
C ALA A 48 -3.95 1.82 8.13
N TYR A 49 -4.40 2.32 6.97
CA TYR A 49 -5.66 3.06 6.85
C TYR A 49 -6.86 2.21 7.25
N ALA A 50 -6.97 0.98 6.73
CA ALA A 50 -8.08 0.07 7.03
C ALA A 50 -8.14 -0.32 8.52
N LEU A 51 -6.99 -0.56 9.13
CA LEU A 51 -6.90 -0.92 10.55
C LEU A 51 -7.06 0.31 11.45
N GLY A 52 -6.77 1.53 10.97
CA GLY A 52 -6.80 2.75 11.78
C GLY A 52 -5.64 2.82 12.78
N ARG A 53 -4.56 2.07 12.53
CA ARG A 53 -3.35 2.04 13.37
C ARG A 53 -2.10 1.91 12.51
N ARG A 54 -0.95 2.23 13.10
CA ARG A 54 0.35 1.92 12.50
C ARG A 54 0.50 0.40 12.37
N LEU A 55 1.20 -0.03 11.32
CA LEU A 55 1.59 -1.42 11.15
C LEU A 55 2.79 -1.75 12.03
N GLU A 56 2.79 -2.96 12.55
CA GLU A 56 3.85 -3.52 13.35
C GLU A 56 4.56 -4.64 12.59
N TYR A 57 5.69 -5.12 13.13
CA TYR A 57 6.49 -6.17 12.47
C TYR A 57 5.68 -7.44 12.15
N PHE A 58 4.67 -7.76 12.97
CA PHE A 58 3.79 -8.91 12.79
C PHE A 58 2.73 -8.73 11.69
N ASP A 59 2.49 -7.51 11.20
CA ASP A 59 1.61 -7.26 10.05
C ASP A 59 2.32 -7.52 8.72
N MET A 60 3.65 -7.49 8.72
CA MET A 60 4.47 -7.58 7.51
C MET A 60 4.32 -8.89 6.73
N PRO A 61 4.12 -10.08 7.34
CA PRO A 61 3.73 -11.29 6.61
C PRO A 61 2.44 -11.12 5.80
N THR A 62 1.43 -10.45 6.35
CA THR A 62 0.16 -10.16 5.68
C THR A 62 0.36 -9.22 4.50
N VAL A 63 1.11 -8.13 4.69
CA VAL A 63 1.47 -7.19 3.62
C VAL A 63 2.14 -7.91 2.45
N ARG A 64 3.13 -8.78 2.73
CA ARG A 64 3.83 -9.57 1.71
C ARG A 64 2.90 -10.54 1.00
N LYS A 65 1.99 -11.19 1.73
CA LYS A 65 0.99 -12.10 1.15
C LYS A 65 0.07 -11.35 0.17
N ILE A 66 -0.48 -10.20 0.59
CA ILE A 66 -1.36 -9.38 -0.25
C ILE A 66 -0.62 -8.89 -1.50
N SER A 67 0.60 -8.36 -1.34
CA SER A 67 1.41 -7.87 -2.47
C SER A 67 1.70 -8.96 -3.49
N ARG A 68 2.02 -10.18 -3.03
CA ARG A 68 2.27 -11.35 -3.89
C ARG A 68 1.01 -11.82 -4.60
N SER A 69 -0.13 -11.90 -3.91
CA SER A 69 -1.41 -12.25 -4.51
C SER A 69 -1.84 -11.23 -5.55
N ALA A 70 -1.72 -9.94 -5.25
CA ALA A 70 -2.03 -8.88 -6.22
C ALA A 70 -1.13 -8.96 -7.45
N LYS A 71 0.18 -9.22 -7.29
CA LYS A 71 1.10 -9.44 -8.42
C LYS A 71 0.65 -10.60 -9.32
N ALA A 72 0.26 -11.72 -8.73
CA ALA A 72 -0.24 -12.88 -9.49
C ALA A 72 -1.52 -12.56 -10.28
N ASN A 73 -2.30 -11.58 -9.82
CA ASN A 73 -3.58 -11.17 -10.40
C ASN A 73 -3.50 -9.81 -11.14
N GLY A 74 -2.33 -9.46 -11.68
CA GLY A 74 -2.14 -8.29 -12.54
C GLY A 74 -2.22 -6.94 -11.82
N HIS A 75 -1.90 -6.91 -10.52
CA HIS A 75 -1.92 -5.72 -9.67
C HIS A 75 -3.27 -4.99 -9.63
N ARG A 76 -4.39 -5.70 -9.81
CA ARG A 76 -5.73 -5.12 -9.74
C ARG A 76 -6.01 -4.56 -8.35
N LEU A 77 -6.55 -3.34 -8.27
CA LEU A 77 -6.87 -2.66 -7.00
C LEU A 77 -7.74 -3.54 -6.07
N SER A 78 -8.71 -4.26 -6.63
CA SER A 78 -9.61 -5.13 -5.87
C SER A 78 -8.88 -6.27 -5.14
N GLU A 79 -7.72 -6.71 -5.63
CA GLU A 79 -6.93 -7.76 -4.96
C GLU A 79 -6.33 -7.28 -3.66
N PHE A 80 -5.90 -6.02 -3.63
CA PHE A 80 -5.39 -5.38 -2.42
C PHE A 80 -6.50 -5.21 -1.39
N VAL A 81 -7.64 -4.66 -1.82
CA VAL A 81 -8.81 -4.47 -0.95
C VAL A 81 -9.29 -5.79 -0.39
N LEU A 82 -9.46 -6.81 -1.24
CA LEU A 82 -9.89 -8.14 -0.81
C LEU A 82 -8.86 -8.79 0.14
N GLY A 83 -7.57 -8.61 -0.13
CA GLY A 83 -6.49 -9.09 0.72
C GLY A 83 -6.51 -8.47 2.12
N VAL A 84 -6.78 -7.16 2.20
CA VAL A 84 -6.93 -6.46 3.49
C VAL A 84 -8.18 -6.92 4.23
N VAL A 85 -9.33 -6.99 3.56
CA VAL A 85 -10.60 -7.43 4.17
C VAL A 85 -10.52 -8.87 4.69
N LYS A 86 -9.78 -9.76 4.00
CA LYS A 86 -9.54 -11.14 4.42
C LYS A 86 -8.41 -11.30 5.45
N SER A 87 -7.76 -10.21 5.87
CA SER A 87 -6.66 -10.30 6.84
C SER A 87 -7.19 -10.57 8.26
N PRO A 88 -6.46 -11.35 9.08
CA PRO A 88 -6.87 -11.59 10.46
C PRO A 88 -7.04 -10.30 11.27
N ALA A 89 -6.11 -9.35 11.10
CA ALA A 89 -6.14 -8.06 11.79
C ALA A 89 -7.40 -7.23 11.47
N PHE A 90 -7.87 -7.28 10.22
CA PHE A 90 -9.08 -6.58 9.81
C PHE A 90 -10.34 -7.28 10.33
N GLN A 91 -10.40 -8.61 10.25
CA GLN A 91 -11.56 -9.39 10.71
C GLN A 91 -11.74 -9.30 12.24
N GLN A 92 -10.65 -9.33 13.01
CA GLN A 92 -10.72 -9.16 14.47
C GLN A 92 -11.20 -7.77 14.89
N LYS A 93 -10.88 -6.71 14.12
CA LYS A 93 -11.43 -5.37 14.33
C LYS A 93 -12.96 -5.34 14.12
N GLY A 94 -13.48 -6.17 13.20
CA GLY A 94 -14.91 -6.28 12.93
C GLY A 94 -15.72 -7.03 14.01
N SER A 95 -15.07 -7.87 14.83
CA SER A 95 -15.73 -8.63 15.90
C SER A 95 -16.00 -7.83 17.18
N ALA A 96 -15.60 -6.55 17.24
CA ALA A 96 -15.87 -5.69 18.40
C ALA A 96 -17.30 -5.12 18.45
N ALA A 97 -18.21 -5.54 17.56
CA ALA A 97 -19.60 -5.09 17.57
C ALA A 97 -20.57 -6.24 17.22
N GLU A 98 -20.59 -7.27 18.05
CA GLU A 98 -21.85 -7.96 18.32
C GLU A 98 -22.42 -7.28 19.58
N THR A 99 -23.07 -6.14 19.39
CA THR A 99 -23.85 -5.52 20.47
C THR A 99 -24.98 -6.47 20.79
N PRO A 100 -25.06 -7.05 22.01
CA PRO A 100 -26.21 -7.86 22.38
C PRO A 100 -27.44 -6.97 22.24
N ILE A 101 -28.37 -7.37 21.37
CA ILE A 101 -29.71 -6.80 21.32
C ILE A 101 -30.29 -6.97 22.72
N ALA A 102 -30.25 -5.89 23.52
CA ALA A 102 -30.82 -5.90 24.85
C ALA A 102 -32.32 -6.14 24.70
N GLU A 103 -32.73 -7.33 25.12
CA GLU A 103 -34.12 -7.76 25.20
C GLU A 103 -34.85 -6.75 26.10
N VAL A 104 -35.66 -5.88 25.49
CA VAL A 104 -36.50 -4.94 26.22
C VAL A 104 -37.58 -5.76 26.90
N SER A 105 -37.30 -6.16 28.14
CA SER A 105 -38.25 -6.81 29.02
C SER A 105 -39.35 -5.80 29.36
N ASN A 106 -40.41 -5.84 28.58
CA ASN A 106 -41.67 -5.18 28.90
C ASN A 106 -42.34 -5.98 30.01
N GLN A 107 -42.20 -5.51 31.25
CA GLN A 107 -43.01 -5.98 32.37
C GLN A 107 -44.10 -4.95 32.70
N PRO A 108 -45.27 -5.43 33.15
CA PRO A 108 -46.59 -4.85 32.88
C PRO A 108 -46.90 -3.51 33.57
#